data_AF-A0A1H4JQ72-F1
#
_entry.id   AF-A0A1H4JQ72-F1
#
_cell.length_a   1.000
_cell.length_b   1.000
_cell.length_c   1.000
_cell.angle_alpha   90.00
_cell.angle_beta   90.00
_cell.angle_gamma   90.00
#
_symmetry.space_group_name_H-M   'P 1'
#
loop_
_entity.id
_entity.type
_entity.pdbx_description
1 polymer ?
#
loop_
_entity_poly.entity_id
_entity_poly.type
_entity_poly.pdbx_seq_one_letter_code
_entity_poly.pdbx_strand_id
1 'polypeptide(L)'
;MTEALAAGMPNDIDLVRGMSEREDRGLMALSVPEAVTDALAVSLLEACGLGQSARRFAGLIRSCAFVVDRNGEWRLSDDAKTYLQPLCFQAKELWFEVNSILFDLAKSAGARDESLPTYLRDPAGRAYHLAAIDPEAGTATYSDLAVAAEFDGDQSTTWLANRLARDQQQLGVLPNESTALDFLNAMSLYSDGARSAAIEGLRPVAAAKGASMPIAVACHLVGRWDGDRRSDVDYRIAVKMLRRSIRIGEQLGNALHVAQAQHSLALILLINDREQKHQEAHALLDKSLQTLLREHDSFGAAKVLHTYGQSLGRSSRASDWRQAQGMMLQSLRIGEALGKRRHETLVMRSLADLLDKTNSNLAGTVHVLADRMGSRDMR
;
A
#
# COMPACT_ATOMS: atom_id res chain seq x y z
N MET A 1 -10.17 -20.71 -36.10
CA MET A 1 -10.11 -19.30 -36.57
C MET A 1 -10.76 -19.11 -37.94
N THR A 2 -11.63 -18.10 -38.12
CA THR A 2 -11.95 -17.54 -39.44
C THR A 2 -10.77 -16.69 -39.94
N GLU A 3 -10.56 -16.60 -41.26
CA GLU A 3 -9.48 -15.82 -41.90
C GLU A 3 -9.33 -14.37 -41.39
N ALA A 4 -10.41 -13.80 -40.83
CA ALA A 4 -10.43 -12.46 -40.24
C ALA A 4 -9.58 -12.29 -38.96
N LEU A 5 -9.29 -13.36 -38.20
CA LEU A 5 -8.49 -13.29 -36.97
C LEU A 5 -6.97 -13.36 -37.23
N ALA A 6 -6.54 -13.79 -38.42
CA ALA A 6 -5.13 -13.93 -38.77
C ALA A 6 -4.44 -12.59 -39.11
N ALA A 7 -5.21 -11.56 -39.46
CA ALA A 7 -4.70 -10.24 -39.80
C ALA A 7 -4.33 -9.44 -38.53
N GLY A 8 -3.08 -9.54 -38.08
CA GLY A 8 -2.56 -8.80 -36.92
C GLY A 8 -1.90 -9.66 -35.84
N MET A 9 -1.75 -10.97 -36.08
CA MET A 9 -1.06 -11.87 -35.19
C MET A 9 0.45 -11.53 -35.18
N PRO A 10 1.10 -11.33 -34.01
CA PRO A 10 2.54 -11.20 -33.92
C PRO A 10 3.24 -12.38 -34.61
N ASN A 11 4.33 -12.13 -35.33
CA ASN A 11 5.07 -13.16 -36.08
C ASN A 11 5.48 -14.35 -35.20
N ASP A 12 5.65 -14.08 -33.91
CA ASP A 12 6.05 -15.01 -32.87
C ASP A 12 4.93 -16.03 -32.55
N ILE A 13 3.67 -15.68 -32.82
CA ILE A 13 2.45 -16.48 -32.55
C ILE A 13 1.97 -17.19 -33.83
N ASP A 14 2.59 -16.94 -34.98
CA ASP A 14 2.19 -17.47 -36.29
C ASP A 14 2.28 -19.03 -36.39
N LEU A 15 2.85 -19.68 -35.36
CA LEU A 15 2.84 -21.13 -35.13
C LEU A 15 1.46 -21.71 -34.74
N VAL A 16 0.47 -20.87 -34.43
CA VAL A 16 -0.88 -21.28 -33.97
C VAL A 16 -1.81 -21.69 -35.14
N ARG A 17 -1.35 -21.61 -36.40
CA ARG A 17 -2.14 -22.03 -37.56
C ARG A 17 -2.42 -23.54 -37.54
N GLY A 18 -3.70 -23.91 -37.53
CA GLY A 18 -4.15 -25.30 -37.61
C GLY A 18 -4.50 -25.95 -36.27
N MET A 19 -4.54 -25.17 -35.18
CA MET A 19 -5.04 -25.65 -33.88
C MET A 19 -6.53 -26.00 -33.94
N SER A 20 -6.90 -27.03 -33.20
CA SER A 20 -8.30 -27.38 -32.95
C SER A 20 -8.97 -26.33 -32.07
N GLU A 21 -10.30 -26.27 -32.09
CA GLU A 21 -11.07 -25.35 -31.23
C GLU A 21 -10.73 -25.49 -29.74
N ARG A 22 -10.42 -26.71 -29.29
CA ARG A 22 -10.01 -26.96 -27.89
C ARG A 22 -8.64 -26.41 -27.59
N GLU A 23 -7.69 -26.55 -28.52
CA GLU A 23 -6.34 -26.00 -28.38
C GLU A 23 -6.39 -24.46 -28.42
N ASP A 24 -7.19 -23.86 -29.30
CA ASP A 24 -7.46 -22.41 -29.33
C ASP A 24 -8.02 -21.94 -27.98
N ARG A 25 -9.04 -22.64 -27.46
CA ARG A 25 -9.64 -22.37 -26.12
C ARG A 25 -8.60 -22.48 -25.02
N GLY A 26 -7.75 -23.50 -25.06
CA GLY A 26 -6.68 -23.72 -24.09
C GLY A 26 -5.62 -22.63 -24.11
N LEU A 27 -5.20 -22.19 -25.30
CA LEU A 27 -4.22 -21.10 -25.44
C LEU A 27 -4.79 -19.76 -24.93
N MET A 28 -6.06 -19.47 -25.24
CA MET A 28 -6.77 -18.31 -24.68
C MET A 28 -6.82 -18.38 -23.14
N ALA A 29 -7.14 -19.54 -22.57
CA ALA A 29 -7.17 -19.73 -21.12
C ALA A 29 -5.82 -19.48 -20.45
N LEU A 30 -4.72 -19.94 -21.07
CA LEU A 30 -3.36 -19.70 -20.57
C LEU A 30 -2.93 -18.23 -20.64
N SER A 31 -3.63 -17.39 -21.41
CA SER A 31 -3.36 -15.94 -21.45
C SER A 31 -3.95 -15.16 -20.27
N VAL A 32 -4.97 -15.71 -19.60
CA VAL A 32 -5.66 -15.06 -18.47
C VAL A 32 -4.77 -14.88 -17.23
N PRO A 33 -4.08 -15.90 -16.70
CA PRO A 33 -3.25 -15.74 -15.49
C PRO A 33 -2.04 -14.82 -15.71
N GLU A 34 -1.53 -14.20 -14.64
CA GLU A 34 -0.29 -13.41 -14.76
C GLU A 34 0.94 -14.29 -15.07
N ALA A 35 1.01 -15.44 -14.42
CA ALA A 35 1.99 -16.49 -14.66
C ALA A 35 1.37 -17.86 -14.35
N VAL A 36 1.99 -18.94 -14.80
CA VAL A 36 1.56 -20.31 -14.50
C VAL A 36 2.74 -21.16 -14.09
N THR A 37 2.46 -22.18 -13.30
CA THR A 37 3.33 -23.36 -13.15
C THR A 37 2.92 -24.41 -14.18
N ASP A 38 3.76 -25.43 -14.40
CA ASP A 38 3.37 -26.54 -15.27
C ASP A 38 2.10 -27.26 -14.77
N ALA A 39 1.96 -27.41 -13.44
CA ALA A 39 0.80 -28.03 -12.84
C ALA A 39 -0.48 -27.23 -13.13
N LEU A 40 -0.45 -25.93 -12.90
CA LEU A 40 -1.59 -25.06 -13.17
C LEU A 40 -1.94 -25.01 -14.66
N ALA A 41 -0.94 -24.91 -15.53
CA ALA A 41 -1.15 -24.90 -16.97
C ALA A 41 -1.88 -26.18 -17.44
N VAL A 42 -1.46 -27.36 -16.96
CA VAL A 42 -2.13 -28.62 -17.27
C VAL A 42 -3.57 -28.62 -16.76
N SER A 43 -3.82 -28.20 -15.51
CA SER A 43 -5.17 -28.15 -14.95
C SER A 43 -6.11 -27.21 -15.73
N LEU A 44 -5.63 -26.04 -16.16
CA LEU A 44 -6.42 -25.11 -16.98
C LEU A 44 -6.74 -25.70 -18.36
N LEU A 45 -5.78 -26.37 -18.99
CA LEU A 45 -5.99 -27.02 -20.29
C LEU A 45 -6.94 -28.23 -20.19
N GLU A 46 -6.88 -28.98 -19.09
CA GLU A 46 -7.85 -30.05 -18.80
C GLU A 46 -9.26 -29.49 -18.64
N ALA A 47 -9.42 -28.38 -17.91
CA ALA A 47 -10.70 -27.67 -17.80
C ALA A 47 -11.22 -27.18 -19.17
N CYS A 48 -10.31 -26.83 -20.09
CA CYS A 48 -10.66 -26.48 -21.47
C CYS A 48 -10.96 -27.70 -22.38
N GLY A 49 -10.94 -28.92 -21.85
CA GLY A 49 -11.33 -30.13 -22.57
C GLY A 49 -10.21 -30.84 -23.33
N LEU A 50 -8.93 -30.51 -23.09
CA LEU A 50 -7.80 -31.20 -23.73
C LEU A 50 -7.54 -32.60 -23.14
N GLY A 51 -7.99 -32.87 -21.91
CA GLY A 51 -7.82 -34.18 -21.24
C GLY A 51 -6.37 -34.67 -21.27
N GLN A 52 -6.15 -35.90 -21.73
CA GLN A 52 -4.80 -36.52 -21.76
C GLN A 52 -3.78 -35.76 -22.63
N SER A 53 -4.24 -34.92 -23.57
CA SER A 53 -3.36 -34.09 -24.40
C SER A 53 -2.84 -32.84 -23.71
N ALA A 54 -3.42 -32.45 -22.56
CA ALA A 54 -3.10 -31.20 -21.86
C ALA A 54 -1.60 -31.07 -21.52
N ARG A 55 -0.99 -32.14 -20.98
CA ARG A 55 0.45 -32.14 -20.65
C ARG A 55 1.34 -31.95 -21.87
N ARG A 56 1.03 -32.63 -22.97
CA ARG A 56 1.79 -32.49 -24.22
C ARG A 56 1.64 -31.08 -24.76
N PHE A 57 0.43 -30.54 -24.75
CA PHE A 57 0.14 -29.20 -25.24
C PHE A 57 0.82 -28.11 -24.40
N ALA A 58 0.78 -28.20 -23.07
CA ALA A 58 1.51 -27.31 -22.17
C ALA A 58 3.03 -27.29 -22.48
N GLY A 59 3.63 -28.46 -22.68
CA GLY A 59 5.05 -28.57 -23.05
C GLY A 59 5.39 -27.95 -24.40
N LEU A 60 4.49 -28.06 -25.38
CA LEU A 60 4.64 -27.39 -26.67
C LEU A 60 4.57 -25.86 -26.53
N ILE A 61 3.55 -25.34 -25.83
CA ILE A 61 3.41 -23.91 -25.58
C ILE A 61 4.64 -23.36 -24.85
N ARG A 62 5.11 -24.04 -23.80
CA ARG A 62 6.30 -23.62 -23.06
C ARG A 62 7.57 -23.54 -23.91
N SER A 63 7.63 -24.29 -25.01
CA SER A 63 8.76 -24.26 -25.95
C SER A 63 8.65 -23.14 -27.00
N CYS A 64 7.55 -22.37 -27.00
CA CYS A 64 7.34 -21.28 -27.94
C CYS A 64 8.14 -20.02 -27.57
N ALA A 65 8.55 -19.25 -28.57
CA ALA A 65 9.34 -18.03 -28.39
C ALA A 65 8.60 -16.92 -27.62
N PHE A 66 7.27 -16.93 -27.62
CA PHE A 66 6.45 -16.00 -26.87
C PHE A 66 6.24 -16.42 -25.40
N VAL A 67 6.93 -17.43 -24.90
CA VAL A 67 6.91 -17.80 -23.47
C VAL A 67 8.17 -17.29 -22.77
N VAL A 68 7.97 -16.70 -21.59
CA VAL A 68 9.03 -16.17 -20.74
C VAL A 68 9.07 -16.94 -19.42
N ASP A 69 10.16 -17.66 -19.17
CA ASP A 69 10.42 -18.34 -17.89
C ASP A 69 10.82 -17.34 -16.79
N ARG A 70 10.36 -17.59 -15.56
CA ARG A 70 10.66 -16.81 -14.36
C ARG A 70 10.60 -17.70 -13.11
N ASN A 71 11.76 -18.08 -12.58
CA ASN A 71 11.90 -18.75 -11.27
C ASN A 71 11.00 -19.99 -11.07
N GLY A 72 10.87 -20.85 -12.10
CA GLY A 72 10.04 -22.06 -12.03
C GLY A 72 8.57 -21.84 -12.41
N GLU A 73 8.18 -20.60 -12.67
CA GLU A 73 6.94 -20.22 -13.33
C GLU A 73 7.23 -19.76 -14.77
N TRP A 74 6.21 -19.68 -15.60
CA TRP A 74 6.33 -19.09 -16.92
C TRP A 74 5.07 -18.29 -17.26
N ARG A 75 5.20 -17.33 -18.16
CA ARG A 75 4.08 -16.52 -18.66
C ARG A 75 4.19 -16.31 -20.15
N LEU A 76 3.07 -16.01 -20.79
CA LEU A 76 3.09 -15.51 -22.16
C LEU A 76 3.71 -14.10 -22.17
N SER A 77 4.41 -13.76 -23.25
CA SER A 77 4.97 -12.42 -23.49
C SER A 77 3.86 -11.37 -23.49
N ASP A 78 4.22 -10.12 -23.22
CA ASP A 78 3.22 -9.03 -23.17
C ASP A 78 2.53 -8.82 -24.54
N ASP A 79 3.25 -9.04 -25.66
CA ASP A 79 2.68 -9.03 -27.01
C ASP A 79 1.67 -10.17 -27.20
N ALA A 80 1.97 -11.38 -26.72
CA ALA A 80 1.06 -12.50 -26.80
C ALA A 80 -0.18 -12.31 -25.92
N LYS A 81 -0.03 -11.74 -24.73
CA LYS A 81 -1.16 -11.38 -23.88
C LYS A 81 -2.04 -10.32 -24.51
N THR A 82 -1.44 -9.27 -25.08
CA THR A 82 -2.16 -8.18 -25.75
C THR A 82 -3.03 -8.68 -26.90
N TYR A 83 -2.59 -9.74 -27.59
CA TYR A 83 -3.37 -10.40 -28.63
C TYR A 83 -4.43 -11.38 -28.08
N LEU A 84 -4.05 -12.28 -27.16
CA LEU A 84 -4.91 -13.41 -26.73
C LEU A 84 -5.94 -13.03 -25.67
N GLN A 85 -5.62 -12.14 -24.72
CA GLN A 85 -6.53 -11.82 -23.63
C GLN A 85 -7.83 -11.16 -24.12
N PRO A 86 -7.83 -10.21 -25.09
CA PRO A 86 -9.08 -9.67 -25.63
C PRO A 86 -9.96 -10.74 -26.28
N LEU A 87 -9.37 -11.73 -26.95
CA LEU A 87 -10.10 -12.85 -27.54
C LEU A 87 -10.74 -13.71 -26.45
N CYS A 88 -9.99 -14.02 -25.38
CA CYS A 88 -10.53 -14.73 -24.23
C CYS A 88 -11.65 -13.93 -23.55
N PHE A 89 -11.49 -12.62 -23.38
CA PHE A 89 -12.48 -11.73 -22.76
C PHE A 89 -13.78 -11.65 -23.57
N GLN A 90 -13.68 -11.65 -24.91
CA GLN A 90 -14.85 -11.75 -25.80
C GLN A 90 -15.56 -13.10 -25.68
N ALA A 91 -14.82 -14.18 -25.43
CA ALA A 91 -15.35 -15.50 -25.09
C ALA A 91 -15.82 -15.56 -23.61
N LYS A 92 -16.86 -14.79 -23.28
CA LYS A 92 -17.35 -14.54 -21.91
C LYS A 92 -17.43 -15.77 -21.01
N GLU A 93 -17.91 -16.89 -21.52
CA GLU A 93 -18.03 -18.14 -20.75
C GLU A 93 -16.65 -18.66 -20.34
N LEU A 94 -15.68 -18.70 -21.25
CA LEU A 94 -14.31 -19.10 -20.96
C LEU A 94 -13.65 -18.13 -19.99
N TRP A 95 -13.80 -16.83 -20.22
CA TRP A 95 -13.25 -15.80 -19.33
C TRP A 95 -13.74 -15.99 -17.90
N PHE A 96 -15.04 -16.16 -17.72
CA PHE A 96 -15.64 -16.34 -16.40
C PHE A 96 -15.23 -17.67 -15.75
N GLU A 97 -15.21 -18.76 -16.52
CA GLU A 97 -14.79 -20.09 -16.05
C GLU A 97 -13.34 -20.07 -15.55
N VAL A 98 -12.40 -19.56 -16.35
CA VAL A 98 -10.97 -19.52 -16.00
C VAL A 98 -10.72 -18.63 -14.80
N ASN A 99 -11.31 -17.43 -14.76
CA ASN A 99 -11.16 -16.55 -13.60
C ASN A 99 -11.78 -17.12 -12.33
N SER A 100 -12.91 -17.84 -12.43
CA SER A 100 -13.53 -18.51 -11.27
C SER A 100 -12.62 -19.59 -10.69
N ILE A 101 -12.04 -20.45 -11.54
CA ILE A 101 -11.08 -21.47 -11.12
C ILE A 101 -9.88 -20.82 -10.42
N LEU A 102 -9.31 -19.77 -11.04
CA LEU A 102 -8.12 -19.08 -10.50
C LEU A 102 -8.44 -18.34 -9.19
N PHE A 103 -9.63 -17.76 -9.05
CA PHE A 103 -10.07 -17.11 -7.82
C PHE A 103 -10.26 -18.12 -6.68
N ASP A 104 -10.87 -19.27 -6.94
CA ASP A 104 -11.05 -20.33 -5.95
C ASP A 104 -9.70 -20.93 -5.50
N LEU A 105 -8.76 -21.09 -6.44
CA LEU A 105 -7.39 -21.48 -6.13
C LEU A 105 -6.70 -20.42 -5.27
N ALA A 106 -6.75 -19.14 -5.64
CA ALA A 106 -6.15 -18.05 -4.87
C ALA A 106 -6.73 -17.95 -3.45
N LYS A 107 -8.02 -18.24 -3.28
CA LYS A 107 -8.70 -18.23 -1.98
C LYS A 107 -8.29 -19.40 -1.08
N SER A 108 -8.03 -20.57 -1.68
CA SER A 108 -7.67 -21.80 -0.96
C SER A 108 -6.17 -21.99 -0.79
N ALA A 109 -5.35 -21.24 -1.54
CA ALA A 109 -3.91 -21.31 -1.49
C ALA A 109 -3.36 -20.99 -0.10
N GLY A 110 -2.64 -21.95 0.48
CA GLY A 110 -1.73 -21.65 1.58
C GLY A 110 -0.47 -20.95 1.05
N ALA A 111 0.18 -20.13 1.88
CA ALA A 111 1.39 -19.38 1.49
C ALA A 111 2.53 -20.26 0.93
N ARG A 112 2.51 -21.58 1.16
CA ARG A 112 3.55 -22.54 0.76
C ARG A 112 3.13 -23.53 -0.33
N ASP A 113 1.99 -23.33 -1.00
CA ASP A 113 1.64 -24.19 -2.12
C ASP A 113 2.51 -23.87 -3.34
N GLU A 114 3.63 -24.58 -3.48
CA GLU A 114 4.58 -24.43 -4.58
C GLU A 114 4.02 -24.90 -5.93
N SER A 115 2.86 -25.57 -5.93
CA SER A 115 2.17 -25.92 -7.18
C SER A 115 1.50 -24.71 -7.82
N LEU A 116 1.29 -23.62 -7.07
CA LEU A 116 0.67 -22.39 -7.55
C LEU A 116 1.70 -21.29 -7.83
N PRO A 117 1.51 -20.50 -8.89
CA PRO A 117 2.35 -19.35 -9.17
C PRO A 117 2.25 -18.32 -8.03
N THR A 118 3.34 -17.60 -7.82
CA THR A 118 3.53 -16.69 -6.68
C THR A 118 2.44 -15.63 -6.62
N TYR A 119 2.00 -15.10 -7.76
CA TYR A 119 0.98 -14.06 -7.79
C TYR A 119 -0.40 -14.55 -7.27
N LEU A 120 -0.75 -15.84 -7.43
CA LEU A 120 -2.02 -16.38 -6.90
C LEU A 120 -1.99 -16.53 -5.37
N ARG A 121 -0.80 -16.63 -4.79
CA ARG A 121 -0.61 -16.63 -3.32
C ARG A 121 -0.60 -15.22 -2.74
N ASP A 122 -0.49 -14.22 -3.60
CA ASP A 122 -0.51 -12.81 -3.25
C ASP A 122 -1.96 -12.29 -3.25
N PRO A 123 -2.36 -11.46 -2.26
CA PRO A 123 -3.68 -10.85 -2.24
C PRO A 123 -4.03 -10.09 -3.53
N ALA A 124 -3.05 -9.53 -4.25
CA ALA A 124 -3.24 -8.87 -5.53
C ALA A 124 -3.74 -9.83 -6.62
N GLY A 125 -3.24 -11.07 -6.68
CA GLY A 125 -3.73 -12.06 -7.65
C GLY A 125 -5.18 -12.49 -7.37
N ARG A 126 -5.55 -12.59 -6.08
CA ARG A 126 -6.95 -12.79 -5.69
C ARG A 126 -7.84 -11.62 -6.13
N ALA A 127 -7.38 -10.38 -5.93
CA ALA A 127 -8.11 -9.18 -6.36
C ALA A 127 -8.29 -9.15 -7.88
N TYR A 128 -7.26 -9.54 -8.63
CA TYR A 128 -7.30 -9.64 -10.09
C TYR A 128 -8.39 -10.60 -10.58
N HIS A 129 -8.39 -11.85 -10.11
CA HIS A 129 -9.41 -12.80 -10.57
C HIS A 129 -10.81 -12.47 -10.03
N LEU A 130 -10.93 -11.88 -8.84
CA LEU A 130 -12.20 -11.36 -8.34
C LEU A 130 -12.75 -10.26 -9.24
N ALA A 131 -11.93 -9.26 -9.61
CA ALA A 131 -12.35 -8.16 -10.47
C ALA A 131 -12.85 -8.63 -11.85
N ALA A 132 -12.33 -9.74 -12.36
CA ALA A 132 -12.77 -10.33 -13.61
C ALA A 132 -14.18 -10.97 -13.52
N ILE A 133 -14.63 -11.33 -12.31
CA ILE A 133 -15.92 -11.97 -12.01
C ILE A 133 -16.93 -10.91 -11.51
N ASP A 134 -16.47 -10.07 -10.59
CA ASP A 134 -17.20 -8.98 -9.94
C ASP A 134 -16.27 -7.74 -9.88
N PRO A 135 -16.34 -6.84 -10.88
CA PRO A 135 -15.50 -5.67 -10.96
C PRO A 135 -15.61 -4.73 -9.75
N GLU A 136 -16.79 -4.64 -9.13
CA GLU A 136 -17.01 -3.77 -7.96
C GLU A 136 -16.29 -4.35 -6.74
N ALA A 137 -16.50 -5.63 -6.43
CA ALA A 137 -15.82 -6.30 -5.33
C ALA A 137 -14.30 -6.38 -5.52
N GLY A 138 -13.84 -6.59 -6.75
CA GLY A 138 -12.42 -6.58 -7.09
C GLY A 138 -11.80 -5.20 -6.93
N THR A 139 -12.47 -4.13 -7.39
CA THR A 139 -12.03 -2.73 -7.18
C THR A 139 -11.92 -2.41 -5.69
N ALA A 140 -12.90 -2.81 -4.89
CA ALA A 140 -12.86 -2.64 -3.44
C ALA A 140 -11.66 -3.36 -2.82
N THR A 141 -11.40 -4.60 -3.24
CA THR A 141 -10.26 -5.39 -2.75
C THR A 141 -8.93 -4.72 -3.09
N TYR A 142 -8.75 -4.22 -4.31
CA TYR A 142 -7.57 -3.43 -4.70
C TYR A 142 -7.40 -2.18 -3.83
N SER A 143 -8.50 -1.51 -3.52
CA SER A 143 -8.50 -0.33 -2.66
C SER A 143 -8.05 -0.67 -1.24
N ASP A 144 -8.56 -1.77 -0.68
CA ASP A 144 -8.19 -2.24 0.66
C ASP A 144 -6.70 -2.59 0.75
N LEU A 145 -6.13 -3.20 -0.30
CA LEU A 145 -4.68 -3.48 -0.37
C LEU A 145 -3.85 -2.19 -0.37
N ALA A 146 -4.29 -1.16 -1.09
CA ALA A 146 -3.61 0.13 -1.10
C ALA A 146 -3.70 0.84 0.26
N VAL A 147 -4.83 0.71 0.97
CA VAL A 147 -5.00 1.26 2.32
C VAL A 147 -4.12 0.53 3.32
N ALA A 148 -4.09 -0.82 3.28
CA ALA A 148 -3.27 -1.64 4.18
C ALA A 148 -1.78 -1.32 4.06
N ALA A 149 -1.29 -1.05 2.84
CA ALA A 149 0.11 -0.74 2.59
C ALA A 149 0.62 0.51 3.35
N GLU A 150 -0.24 1.49 3.64
CA GLU A 150 0.13 2.66 4.46
C GLU A 150 0.45 2.27 5.91
N PHE A 151 -0.21 1.24 6.44
CA PHE A 151 -0.09 0.82 7.83
C PHE A 151 0.94 -0.30 8.03
N ASP A 152 0.96 -1.28 7.13
CA ASP A 152 1.75 -2.50 7.29
C ASP A 152 3.12 -2.42 6.60
N GLY A 153 3.30 -1.47 5.66
CA GLY A 153 4.57 -1.24 4.97
C GLY A 153 4.96 -2.32 3.97
N ASP A 154 4.05 -3.23 3.60
CA ASP A 154 4.26 -4.19 2.51
C ASP A 154 4.10 -3.52 1.15
N GLN A 155 5.24 -3.11 0.60
CA GLN A 155 5.32 -2.38 -0.67
C GLN A 155 5.21 -3.28 -1.90
N SER A 156 5.55 -4.58 -1.77
CA SER A 156 5.51 -5.53 -2.89
C SER A 156 4.10 -5.78 -3.39
N THR A 157 3.17 -5.98 -2.46
CA THR A 157 1.76 -6.25 -2.76
C THR A 157 1.11 -5.09 -3.50
N THR A 158 1.38 -3.84 -3.11
CA THR A 158 0.80 -2.65 -3.76
C THR A 158 1.27 -2.48 -5.20
N TRP A 159 2.55 -2.74 -5.47
CA TRP A 159 3.09 -2.65 -6.83
C TRP A 159 2.43 -3.67 -7.75
N LEU A 160 2.33 -4.93 -7.31
CA LEU A 160 1.70 -5.99 -8.08
C LEU A 160 0.21 -5.71 -8.30
N ALA A 161 -0.49 -5.26 -7.25
CA ALA A 161 -1.88 -4.83 -7.34
C ALA A 161 -2.10 -3.73 -8.39
N ASN A 162 -1.25 -2.69 -8.39
CA ASN A 162 -1.36 -1.59 -9.36
C ASN A 162 -1.13 -2.08 -10.79
N ARG A 163 -0.14 -2.96 -11.01
CA ARG A 163 0.11 -3.54 -12.33
C ARG A 163 -1.09 -4.34 -12.84
N LEU A 164 -1.58 -5.28 -12.03
CA LEU A 164 -2.71 -6.14 -12.38
C LEU A 164 -4.00 -5.34 -12.61
N ALA A 165 -4.26 -4.31 -11.81
CA ALA A 165 -5.40 -3.42 -12.01
C ALA A 165 -5.32 -2.65 -13.34
N ARG A 166 -4.12 -2.19 -13.75
CA ARG A 166 -3.91 -1.50 -15.02
C ARG A 166 -4.13 -2.42 -16.22
N ASP A 167 -3.70 -3.67 -16.13
CA ASP A 167 -3.98 -4.67 -17.16
C ASP A 167 -5.50 -4.85 -17.32
N GLN A 168 -6.25 -4.89 -16.22
CA GLN A 168 -7.72 -4.98 -16.25
C GLN A 168 -8.41 -3.71 -16.78
N GLN A 169 -7.85 -2.53 -16.52
CA GLN A 169 -8.35 -1.28 -17.13
C GLN A 169 -8.15 -1.28 -18.65
N GLN A 170 -7.00 -1.75 -19.14
CA GLN A 170 -6.72 -1.87 -20.58
C GLN A 170 -7.68 -2.84 -21.27
N LEU A 171 -8.03 -3.94 -20.61
CA LEU A 171 -9.02 -4.90 -21.10
C LEU A 171 -10.47 -4.40 -20.98
N GLY A 172 -10.72 -3.31 -20.26
CA GLY A 172 -12.07 -2.79 -19.99
C GLY A 172 -12.85 -3.58 -18.94
N VAL A 173 -12.17 -4.44 -18.16
CA VAL A 173 -12.74 -5.14 -17.00
C VAL A 173 -13.00 -4.16 -15.86
N LEU A 174 -12.03 -3.28 -15.61
CA LEU A 174 -12.12 -2.22 -14.62
C LEU A 174 -12.33 -0.86 -15.29
N PRO A 175 -13.05 0.08 -14.65
CA PRO A 175 -13.23 1.42 -15.19
C PRO A 175 -11.91 2.21 -15.21
N ASN A 176 -11.71 3.00 -16.26
CA ASN A 176 -10.57 3.92 -16.37
C ASN A 176 -10.65 5.08 -15.37
N GLU A 177 -11.85 5.51 -15.00
CA GLU A 177 -12.09 6.58 -14.04
C GLU A 177 -12.56 5.98 -12.71
N SER A 178 -11.63 5.72 -11.80
CA SER A 178 -11.95 5.18 -10.47
C SER A 178 -11.08 5.80 -9.41
N THR A 179 -11.72 6.48 -8.45
CA THR A 179 -11.03 7.07 -7.29
C THR A 179 -10.22 6.02 -6.52
N ALA A 180 -10.71 4.77 -6.45
CA ALA A 180 -10.02 3.68 -5.78
C ALA A 180 -8.74 3.25 -6.52
N LEU A 181 -8.77 3.22 -7.85
CA LEU A 181 -7.62 2.84 -8.67
C LEU A 181 -6.62 4.00 -8.81
N ASP A 182 -7.10 5.24 -8.87
CA ASP A 182 -6.25 6.44 -8.77
C ASP A 182 -5.47 6.45 -7.45
N PHE A 183 -6.15 6.10 -6.36
CA PHE A 183 -5.53 5.95 -5.05
C PHE A 183 -4.49 4.82 -5.05
N LEU A 184 -4.81 3.63 -5.55
CA LEU A 184 -3.86 2.50 -5.66
C LEU A 184 -2.61 2.90 -6.45
N ASN A 185 -2.78 3.54 -7.61
CA ASN A 185 -1.67 3.98 -8.44
C ASN A 185 -0.79 5.00 -7.72
N ALA A 186 -1.40 5.96 -7.02
CA ALA A 186 -0.65 6.94 -6.25
C ALA A 186 0.07 6.31 -5.05
N MET A 187 -0.54 5.33 -4.37
CA MET A 187 0.09 4.58 -3.27
C MET A 187 1.22 3.67 -3.74
N SER A 188 1.15 3.12 -4.96
CA SER A 188 2.28 2.42 -5.59
C SER A 188 3.48 3.36 -5.74
N LEU A 189 3.27 4.57 -6.29
CA LEU A 189 4.33 5.58 -6.40
C LEU A 189 4.85 6.03 -5.03
N TYR A 190 3.97 6.12 -4.03
CA TYR A 190 4.34 6.49 -2.67
C TYR A 190 5.29 5.46 -2.06
N SER A 191 4.98 4.18 -2.26
CA SER A 191 5.76 3.02 -1.81
C SER A 191 7.13 2.96 -2.50
N ASP A 192 7.19 3.27 -3.79
CA ASP A 192 8.44 3.34 -4.58
C ASP A 192 9.31 4.57 -4.22
N GLY A 193 8.88 5.40 -3.27
CA GLY A 193 9.62 6.58 -2.82
C GLY A 193 9.44 7.81 -3.71
N ALA A 194 8.66 7.73 -4.79
CA ALA A 194 8.33 8.84 -5.69
C ALA A 194 7.28 9.78 -5.07
N ARG A 195 7.53 10.25 -3.84
CA ARG A 195 6.56 10.95 -2.97
C ARG A 195 5.91 12.17 -3.62
N SER A 196 6.67 12.96 -4.38
CA SER A 196 6.09 14.14 -5.05
C SER A 196 5.05 13.75 -6.10
N ALA A 197 5.36 12.78 -6.96
CA ALA A 197 4.44 12.30 -7.98
C ALA A 197 3.22 11.60 -7.35
N ALA A 198 3.46 10.81 -6.30
CA ALA A 198 2.39 10.20 -5.51
C ALA A 198 1.43 11.24 -4.95
N ILE A 199 1.94 12.30 -4.33
CA ILE A 199 1.08 13.34 -3.75
C ILE A 199 0.28 14.07 -4.83
N GLU A 200 0.87 14.37 -5.98
CA GLU A 200 0.11 14.95 -7.10
C GLU A 200 -1.01 14.02 -7.57
N GLY A 201 -0.77 12.71 -7.64
CA GLY A 201 -1.81 11.70 -7.90
C GLY A 201 -2.87 11.58 -6.80
N LEU A 202 -2.52 11.86 -5.54
CA LEU A 202 -3.45 11.83 -4.41
C LEU A 202 -4.33 13.09 -4.31
N ARG A 203 -3.98 14.21 -4.97
CA ARG A 203 -4.77 15.45 -4.90
C ARG A 203 -6.20 15.29 -5.44
N PRO A 204 -6.43 14.68 -6.62
CA PRO A 204 -7.78 14.37 -7.10
C PRO A 204 -8.55 13.46 -6.14
N VAL A 205 -7.91 12.42 -5.60
CA VAL A 205 -8.51 11.50 -4.62
C VAL A 205 -8.93 12.24 -3.36
N ALA A 206 -8.07 13.12 -2.83
CA ALA A 206 -8.36 13.94 -1.66
C ALA A 206 -9.48 14.98 -1.93
N ALA A 207 -9.68 15.38 -3.19
CA ALA A 207 -10.74 16.29 -3.61
C ALA A 207 -12.08 15.58 -3.86
N ALA A 208 -12.07 14.28 -4.18
CA ALA A 208 -13.25 13.48 -4.51
C ALA A 208 -14.36 13.58 -3.44
N LYS A 209 -15.63 13.44 -3.85
CA LYS A 209 -16.78 13.50 -2.93
C LYS A 209 -16.94 12.17 -2.18
N GLY A 210 -17.63 12.23 -1.03
CA GLY A 210 -17.93 11.04 -0.21
C GLY A 210 -16.98 10.83 0.96
N ALA A 211 -17.18 9.70 1.64
CA ALA A 211 -16.44 9.28 2.81
C ALA A 211 -15.97 7.83 2.61
N SER A 212 -14.69 7.66 2.30
CA SER A 212 -14.04 6.36 2.16
C SER A 212 -12.62 6.43 2.70
N MET A 213 -12.04 5.28 3.08
CA MET A 213 -10.67 5.23 3.58
C MET A 213 -9.64 5.79 2.58
N PRO A 214 -9.72 5.49 1.26
CA PRO A 214 -8.84 6.13 0.26
C PRO A 214 -8.85 7.67 0.31
N ILE A 215 -10.04 8.28 0.41
CA ILE A 215 -10.17 9.74 0.49
C ILE A 215 -9.59 10.26 1.82
N ALA A 216 -9.82 9.54 2.92
CA ALA A 216 -9.28 9.91 4.24
C ALA A 216 -7.75 9.88 4.26
N VAL A 217 -7.15 8.82 3.73
CA VAL A 217 -5.69 8.64 3.64
C VAL A 217 -5.09 9.65 2.68
N ALA A 218 -5.67 9.86 1.49
CA ALA A 218 -5.22 10.88 0.55
C ALA A 218 -5.23 12.28 1.19
N CYS A 219 -6.30 12.64 1.89
CA CYS A 219 -6.40 13.90 2.63
C CYS A 219 -5.30 14.01 3.73
N HIS A 220 -4.99 12.92 4.41
CA HIS A 220 -3.93 12.88 5.43
C HIS A 220 -2.56 13.13 4.81
N LEU A 221 -2.20 12.36 3.78
CA LEU A 221 -0.90 12.41 3.12
C LEU A 221 -0.67 13.76 2.42
N VAL A 222 -1.64 14.24 1.64
CA VAL A 222 -1.59 15.56 0.99
C VAL A 222 -1.46 16.66 2.05
N GLY A 223 -2.27 16.59 3.12
CA GLY A 223 -2.25 17.59 4.17
C GLY A 223 -0.92 17.66 4.91
N ARG A 224 -0.29 16.52 5.18
CA ARG A 224 1.05 16.45 5.78
C ARG A 224 2.11 17.03 4.83
N TRP A 225 2.07 16.66 3.56
CA TRP A 225 3.03 17.09 2.54
C TRP A 225 3.01 18.60 2.31
N ASP A 226 1.81 19.21 2.24
CA ASP A 226 1.67 20.65 2.06
C ASP A 226 2.10 21.41 3.33
N GLY A 227 1.79 20.86 4.52
CA GLY A 227 2.17 21.48 5.80
C GLY A 227 3.68 21.64 6.01
N ASP A 228 4.48 20.76 5.40
CA ASP A 228 5.95 20.82 5.49
C ASP A 228 6.57 21.95 4.66
N ARG A 229 5.84 22.55 3.70
CA ARG A 229 6.37 23.60 2.79
C ARG A 229 6.43 25.02 3.37
N ARG A 230 5.91 25.21 4.59
CA ARG A 230 6.00 26.46 5.38
C ARG A 230 5.54 27.75 4.67
N SER A 231 4.70 27.66 3.65
CA SER A 231 3.98 28.82 3.10
C SER A 231 2.60 28.95 3.75
N ASP A 232 2.07 30.18 3.88
CA ASP A 232 0.74 30.43 4.46
C ASP A 232 -0.41 29.80 3.64
N VAL A 233 -0.22 29.69 2.32
CA VAL A 233 -1.18 29.03 1.43
C VAL A 233 -1.19 27.53 1.71
N ASP A 234 -0.01 26.90 1.73
CA ASP A 234 0.12 25.47 1.95
C ASP A 234 -0.33 25.08 3.36
N TYR A 235 -0.04 25.91 4.38
CA TYR A 235 -0.52 25.71 5.74
C TYR A 235 -2.05 25.63 5.83
N ARG A 236 -2.78 26.55 5.17
CA ARG A 236 -4.25 26.55 5.19
C ARG A 236 -4.82 25.33 4.47
N ILE A 237 -4.20 24.93 3.36
CA ILE A 237 -4.57 23.70 2.63
C ILE A 237 -4.33 22.48 3.52
N ALA A 238 -3.16 22.39 4.15
CA ALA A 238 -2.79 21.32 5.07
C ALA A 238 -3.82 21.14 6.20
N VAL A 239 -4.14 22.22 6.91
CA VAL A 239 -5.14 22.20 7.99
C VAL A 239 -6.52 21.77 7.47
N LYS A 240 -6.94 22.25 6.30
CA LYS A 240 -8.23 21.86 5.70
C LYS A 240 -8.26 20.37 5.38
N MET A 241 -7.20 19.84 4.77
CA MET A 241 -7.11 18.43 4.38
C MET A 241 -7.03 17.51 5.60
N LEU A 242 -6.21 17.83 6.59
CA LEU A 242 -6.11 17.03 7.83
C LEU A 242 -7.43 17.02 8.61
N ARG A 243 -8.13 18.15 8.73
CA ARG A 243 -9.47 18.17 9.34
C ARG A 243 -10.49 17.35 8.56
N ARG A 244 -10.40 17.38 7.23
CA ARG A 244 -11.26 16.55 6.38
C ARG A 244 -10.97 15.06 6.61
N SER A 245 -9.70 14.68 6.65
CA SER A 245 -9.25 13.31 6.96
C SER A 245 -9.81 12.82 8.29
N ILE A 246 -9.69 13.63 9.36
CA ILE A 246 -10.24 13.33 10.68
C ILE A 246 -11.75 13.10 10.62
N ARG A 247 -12.51 14.02 9.99
CA ARG A 247 -13.98 13.87 9.89
C ARG A 247 -14.41 12.61 9.14
N ILE A 248 -13.71 12.26 8.06
CA ILE A 248 -14.01 11.03 7.31
C ILE A 248 -13.67 9.82 8.17
N GLY A 249 -12.51 9.81 8.84
CA GLY A 249 -12.15 8.72 9.76
C GLY A 249 -13.17 8.52 10.88
N GLU A 250 -13.68 9.61 11.46
CA GLU A 250 -14.75 9.57 12.47
C GLU A 250 -16.05 8.98 11.91
N GLN A 251 -16.46 9.36 10.69
CA GLN A 251 -17.63 8.80 10.02
C GLN A 251 -17.49 7.30 9.72
N LEU A 252 -16.28 6.85 9.40
CA LEU A 252 -15.96 5.44 9.13
C LEU A 252 -15.70 4.62 10.40
N GLY A 253 -15.70 5.26 11.59
CA GLY A 253 -15.38 4.58 12.85
C GLY A 253 -13.92 4.13 12.97
N ASN A 254 -13.01 4.64 12.14
CA ASN A 254 -11.59 4.25 12.17
C ASN A 254 -10.81 5.09 13.20
N ALA A 255 -10.85 4.67 14.46
CA ALA A 255 -10.23 5.39 15.57
C ALA A 255 -8.70 5.52 15.42
N LEU A 256 -8.02 4.50 14.91
CA LEU A 256 -6.57 4.50 14.74
C LEU A 256 -6.14 5.55 13.70
N HIS A 257 -6.79 5.57 12.54
CA HIS A 257 -6.57 6.58 11.50
C HIS A 257 -6.84 8.00 12.03
N VAL A 258 -7.95 8.19 12.74
CA VAL A 258 -8.29 9.48 13.36
C VAL A 258 -7.18 9.96 14.29
N ALA A 259 -6.65 9.09 15.15
CA ALA A 259 -5.58 9.45 16.08
C ALA A 259 -4.30 9.88 15.34
N GLN A 260 -3.93 9.20 14.26
CA GLN A 260 -2.75 9.54 13.46
C GLN A 260 -2.93 10.86 12.70
N ALA A 261 -4.13 11.11 12.16
CA ALA A 261 -4.46 12.37 11.50
C ALA A 261 -4.52 13.54 12.50
N GLN A 262 -5.03 13.32 13.72
CA GLN A 262 -4.99 14.30 14.82
C GLN A 262 -3.55 14.67 15.22
N HIS A 263 -2.67 13.68 15.35
CA HIS A 263 -1.25 13.92 15.61
C HIS A 263 -0.61 14.76 14.50
N SER A 264 -0.89 14.43 13.25
CA SER A 264 -0.38 15.17 12.10
C SER A 264 -0.90 16.61 12.06
N LEU A 265 -2.19 16.83 12.36
CA LEU A 265 -2.76 18.17 12.48
C LEU A 265 -2.10 18.96 13.62
N ALA A 266 -1.87 18.34 14.77
CA ALA A 266 -1.20 18.98 15.89
C ALA A 266 0.21 19.44 15.51
N LEU A 267 0.99 18.62 14.80
CA LEU A 267 2.31 19.00 14.29
C LEU A 267 2.25 20.27 13.43
N ILE A 268 1.29 20.33 12.50
CA ILE A 268 1.13 21.52 11.64
C ILE A 268 0.73 22.75 12.46
N LEU A 269 -0.17 22.61 13.44
CA LEU A 269 -0.59 23.73 14.30
C LEU A 269 0.54 24.25 15.20
N LEU A 270 1.46 23.38 15.65
CA LEU A 270 2.62 23.75 16.48
C LEU A 270 3.73 24.52 15.74
N ILE A 271 3.64 24.63 14.41
CA ILE A 271 4.53 25.49 13.62
C ILE A 271 4.07 26.95 13.72
N ASN A 272 2.83 27.20 14.10
CA ASN A 272 2.25 28.54 14.17
C ASN A 272 2.37 29.12 15.58
N ASP A 273 2.93 30.33 15.72
CA ASP A 273 3.19 30.96 17.02
C ASP A 273 1.94 31.50 17.75
N ARG A 274 0.74 31.30 17.20
CA ARG A 274 -0.51 31.74 17.84
C ARG A 274 -0.90 30.80 18.99
N GLU A 275 -1.07 31.37 20.17
CA GLU A 275 -1.39 30.60 21.39
C GLU A 275 -2.67 29.74 21.28
N GLN A 276 -3.72 30.25 20.62
CA GLN A 276 -4.93 29.47 20.36
C GLN A 276 -4.64 28.19 19.55
N LYS A 277 -3.67 28.23 18.62
CA LYS A 277 -3.28 27.05 17.83
C LYS A 277 -2.47 26.06 18.65
N HIS A 278 -1.65 26.53 19.58
CA HIS A 278 -0.96 25.66 20.54
C HIS A 278 -1.94 24.91 21.45
N GLN A 279 -2.95 25.59 22.00
CA GLN A 279 -3.98 24.95 22.83
C GLN A 279 -4.75 23.87 22.04
N GLU A 280 -5.14 24.20 20.81
CA GLU A 280 -5.77 23.23 19.90
C GLU A 280 -4.86 22.03 19.63
N ALA A 281 -3.57 22.25 19.38
CA ALA A 281 -2.60 21.20 19.13
C ALA A 281 -2.44 20.26 20.35
N HIS A 282 -2.34 20.80 21.57
CA HIS A 282 -2.26 20.00 22.80
C HIS A 282 -3.51 19.14 23.00
N ALA A 283 -4.70 19.70 22.77
CA ALA A 283 -5.94 18.93 22.84
C ALA A 283 -5.99 17.78 21.81
N LEU A 284 -5.45 18.00 20.61
CA LEU A 284 -5.33 16.96 19.58
C LEU A 284 -4.31 15.87 19.96
N LEU A 285 -3.15 16.26 20.52
CA LEU A 285 -2.13 15.32 20.98
C LEU A 285 -2.65 14.44 22.13
N ASP A 286 -3.37 15.02 23.08
CA ASP A 286 -3.97 14.28 24.20
C ASP A 286 -4.99 13.24 23.70
N LYS A 287 -5.94 13.64 22.85
CA LYS A 287 -6.92 12.72 22.24
C LYS A 287 -6.27 11.62 21.41
N SER A 288 -5.25 11.98 20.63
CA SER A 288 -4.47 11.04 19.83
C SER A 288 -3.78 10.02 20.72
N LEU A 289 -3.08 10.47 21.77
CA LEU A 289 -2.38 9.60 22.71
C LEU A 289 -3.33 8.63 23.42
N GLN A 290 -4.44 9.13 23.95
CA GLN A 290 -5.45 8.30 24.62
C GLN A 290 -5.98 7.21 23.70
N THR A 291 -6.21 7.55 22.43
CA THR A 291 -6.69 6.58 21.43
C THR A 291 -5.63 5.54 21.10
N LEU A 292 -4.40 5.96 20.83
CA LEU A 292 -3.31 5.03 20.46
C LEU A 292 -2.99 4.06 21.60
N LEU A 293 -3.06 4.51 22.86
CA LEU A 293 -2.89 3.63 24.02
C LEU A 293 -4.02 2.60 24.16
N ARG A 294 -5.27 3.02 23.94
CA ARG A 294 -6.44 2.12 23.97
C ARG A 294 -6.42 1.11 22.84
N GLU A 295 -5.98 1.52 21.64
CA GLU A 295 -5.82 0.65 20.46
C GLU A 295 -4.50 -0.15 20.48
N HIS A 296 -3.72 -0.07 21.56
CA HIS A 296 -2.43 -0.74 21.73
C HIS A 296 -1.36 -0.40 20.66
N ASP A 297 -1.49 0.71 19.93
CA ASP A 297 -0.45 1.23 19.02
C ASP A 297 0.65 1.93 19.82
N SER A 298 1.55 1.11 20.36
CA SER A 298 2.68 1.56 21.18
C SER A 298 3.60 2.50 20.42
N PHE A 299 3.90 2.21 19.15
CA PHE A 299 4.82 3.07 18.39
C PHE A 299 4.17 4.40 17.99
N GLY A 300 2.88 4.39 17.65
CA GLY A 300 2.07 5.59 17.51
C GLY A 300 2.12 6.46 18.76
N ALA A 301 1.82 5.87 19.93
CA ALA A 301 1.86 6.56 21.21
C ALA A 301 3.24 7.17 21.51
N ALA A 302 4.32 6.45 21.20
CA ALA A 302 5.69 6.96 21.37
C ALA A 302 5.96 8.22 20.53
N LYS A 303 5.50 8.27 19.27
CA LYS A 303 5.64 9.46 18.40
C LYS A 303 4.87 10.66 18.96
N VAL A 304 3.65 10.43 19.46
CA VAL A 304 2.82 11.49 20.07
C VAL A 304 3.48 12.02 21.34
N LEU A 305 3.94 11.14 22.24
CA LEU A 305 4.66 11.52 23.46
C LEU A 305 5.90 12.36 23.17
N HIS A 306 6.68 11.99 22.16
CA HIS A 306 7.85 12.76 21.75
C HIS A 306 7.46 14.17 21.27
N THR A 307 6.46 14.26 20.39
CA THR A 307 5.96 15.54 19.87
C THR A 307 5.42 16.42 20.99
N TYR A 308 4.63 15.84 21.89
CA TYR A 308 4.02 16.56 22.99
C TYR A 308 5.09 17.06 23.97
N GLY A 309 6.05 16.21 24.32
CA GLY A 309 7.19 16.61 25.13
C GLY A 309 8.00 17.75 24.52
N GLN A 310 8.27 17.70 23.20
CA GLN A 310 8.98 18.78 22.51
C GLN A 310 8.22 20.11 22.56
N SER A 311 6.89 20.06 22.45
CA SER A 311 6.04 21.25 22.52
C SER A 311 6.06 21.87 23.93
N LEU A 312 5.87 21.05 24.97
CA LEU A 312 5.91 21.50 26.37
C LEU A 312 7.30 22.05 26.76
N GLY A 313 8.37 21.45 26.22
CA GLY A 313 9.74 21.92 26.39
C GLY A 313 10.07 23.27 25.75
N ARG A 314 9.10 23.96 25.15
CA ARG A 314 9.24 25.36 24.72
C ARG A 314 8.69 26.36 25.76
N SER A 315 7.95 25.87 26.75
CA SER A 315 7.37 26.69 27.82
C SER A 315 8.44 27.17 28.79
N SER A 316 8.22 28.32 29.44
CA SER A 316 9.09 28.79 30.52
C SER A 316 8.69 28.26 31.91
N ARG A 317 7.61 27.47 32.02
CA ARG A 317 7.08 26.98 33.31
C ARG A 317 7.76 25.70 33.74
N ALA A 318 8.29 25.66 34.96
CA ALA A 318 8.96 24.49 35.54
C ALA A 318 8.08 23.21 35.57
N SER A 319 6.75 23.35 35.70
CA SER A 319 5.80 22.24 35.61
C SER A 319 5.82 21.56 34.24
N ASP A 320 5.86 22.35 33.18
CA ASP A 320 5.75 21.89 31.80
C ASP A 320 7.04 21.19 31.39
N TRP A 321 8.19 21.65 31.90
CA TRP A 321 9.48 20.98 31.73
C TRP A 321 9.51 19.56 32.31
N ARG A 322 9.01 19.38 33.54
CA ARG A 322 8.95 18.03 34.16
C ARG A 322 8.05 17.10 33.37
N GLN A 323 6.91 17.60 32.90
CA GLN A 323 6.02 16.83 32.04
C GLN A 323 6.68 16.48 30.70
N ALA A 324 7.35 17.44 30.07
CA ALA A 324 8.09 17.24 28.83
C ALA A 324 9.13 16.12 28.95
N GLN A 325 9.95 16.18 30.01
CA GLN A 325 10.95 15.15 30.29
C GLN A 325 10.31 13.77 30.52
N GLY A 326 9.23 13.70 31.31
CA GLY A 326 8.51 12.45 31.56
C GLY A 326 7.97 11.81 30.27
N MET A 327 7.33 12.61 29.41
CA MET A 327 6.80 12.16 28.12
C MET A 327 7.92 11.67 27.19
N MET A 328 9.02 12.42 27.08
CA MET A 328 10.15 12.02 26.23
C MET A 328 10.83 10.74 26.75
N LEU A 329 11.01 10.58 28.06
CA LEU A 329 11.54 9.34 28.64
C LEU A 329 10.63 8.14 28.38
N GLN A 330 9.31 8.33 28.48
CA GLN A 330 8.35 7.28 28.14
C GLN A 330 8.42 6.92 26.65
N SER A 331 8.48 7.93 25.76
CA SER A 331 8.66 7.72 24.32
C SER A 331 9.93 6.92 24.02
N LEU A 332 11.05 7.25 24.69
CA LEU A 332 12.31 6.54 24.54
C LEU A 332 12.19 5.07 24.96
N ARG A 333 11.62 4.79 26.14
CA ARG A 333 11.42 3.42 26.64
C ARG A 333 10.59 2.56 25.69
N ILE A 334 9.54 3.13 25.10
CA ILE A 334 8.73 2.42 24.10
C ILE A 334 9.55 2.16 22.83
N GLY A 335 10.30 3.16 22.36
CA GLY A 335 11.20 3.01 21.21
C GLY A 335 12.22 1.88 21.41
N GLU A 336 12.84 1.82 22.59
CA GLU A 336 13.79 0.78 22.99
C GLU A 336 13.14 -0.62 23.03
N ALA A 337 11.97 -0.73 23.68
CA ALA A 337 11.24 -2.00 23.77
C ALA A 337 10.83 -2.56 22.38
N LEU A 338 10.61 -1.67 21.41
CA LEU A 338 10.26 -2.02 20.04
C LEU A 338 11.47 -2.09 19.08
N GLY A 339 12.70 -1.86 19.58
CA GLY A 339 13.93 -1.84 18.78
C GLY A 339 13.98 -0.74 17.71
N LYS A 340 13.27 0.39 17.90
CA LYS A 340 13.15 1.47 16.92
C LYS A 340 14.31 2.46 17.03
N ARG A 341 15.51 2.01 16.66
CA ARG A 341 16.79 2.75 16.80
C ARG A 341 16.77 4.19 16.28
N ARG A 342 16.19 4.44 15.10
CA ARG A 342 16.12 5.81 14.55
C ARG A 342 15.25 6.73 15.42
N HIS A 343 14.15 6.22 15.96
CA HIS A 343 13.27 6.97 16.85
C HIS A 343 13.99 7.26 18.18
N GLU A 344 14.66 6.26 18.75
CA GLU A 344 15.48 6.43 19.96
C GLU A 344 16.46 7.60 19.82
N THR A 345 17.26 7.64 18.74
CA THR A 345 18.22 8.72 18.49
C THR A 345 17.55 10.09 18.42
N LEU A 346 16.40 10.20 17.76
CA LEU A 346 15.65 11.46 17.66
C LEU A 346 15.15 11.95 19.02
N VAL A 347 14.62 11.03 19.84
CA VAL A 347 14.14 11.36 21.20
C VAL A 347 15.31 11.74 22.10
N MET A 348 16.43 10.99 22.06
CA MET A 348 17.64 11.31 22.84
C MET A 348 18.19 12.70 22.51
N ARG A 349 18.26 13.05 21.22
CA ARG A 349 18.68 14.39 20.79
C ARG A 349 17.76 15.48 21.35
N SER A 350 16.45 15.26 21.29
CA SER A 350 15.45 16.21 21.82
C SER A 350 15.53 16.34 23.35
N LEU A 351 15.83 15.24 24.05
CA LEU A 351 16.07 15.23 25.49
C LEU A 351 17.34 16.01 25.86
N ALA A 352 18.43 15.86 25.09
CA ALA A 352 19.65 16.62 25.29
C ALA A 352 19.39 18.13 25.14
N ASP A 353 18.73 18.54 24.04
CA ASP A 353 18.35 19.93 23.80
C ASP A 353 17.45 20.50 24.93
N LEU A 354 16.59 19.66 25.52
CA LEU A 354 15.72 20.02 26.64
C LEU A 354 16.54 20.26 27.92
N LEU A 355 17.51 19.38 28.20
CA LEU A 355 18.35 19.45 29.40
C LEU A 355 19.30 20.64 29.36
N ASP A 356 19.94 20.90 28.20
CA ASP A 356 20.86 22.02 28.01
C ASP A 356 20.18 23.38 28.28
N LYS A 357 18.92 23.54 27.85
CA LYS A 357 18.14 24.78 28.08
C LYS A 357 17.80 25.05 29.54
N THR A 358 17.80 24.02 30.39
CA THR A 358 17.37 24.15 31.80
C THR A 358 18.50 24.38 32.77
N ASN A 359 19.76 24.41 32.30
CA ASN A 359 20.97 24.57 33.12
C ASN A 359 20.95 23.69 34.39
N SER A 360 20.29 22.53 34.29
CA SER A 360 19.90 21.73 35.44
C SER A 360 20.96 20.69 35.73
N ASN A 361 21.49 20.72 36.96
CA ASN A 361 22.34 19.68 37.54
C ASN A 361 21.56 18.36 37.71
N LEU A 362 21.26 17.70 36.60
CA LEU A 362 20.78 16.31 36.55
C LEU A 362 21.89 15.44 35.94
N ALA A 363 23.02 15.41 36.63
CA ALA A 363 24.21 14.64 36.26
C ALA A 363 23.92 13.15 35.96
N GLY A 364 22.84 12.59 36.50
CA GLY A 364 22.42 11.20 36.22
C GLY A 364 21.84 10.96 34.82
N THR A 365 21.15 11.93 34.21
CA THR A 365 20.50 11.74 32.89
C THR A 365 21.48 11.98 31.74
N VAL A 366 22.34 12.99 31.88
CA VAL A 366 23.38 13.32 30.90
C VAL A 366 24.44 12.21 30.85
N HIS A 367 24.80 11.63 32.00
CA HIS A 367 25.75 10.50 32.04
C HIS A 367 25.19 9.24 31.35
N VAL A 368 23.92 8.88 31.58
CA VAL A 368 23.28 7.74 30.89
C VAL A 368 23.16 7.96 29.38
N LEU A 369 22.90 9.20 28.93
CA LEU A 369 22.86 9.54 27.51
C LEU A 369 24.26 9.54 26.87
N ALA A 370 25.27 10.13 27.53
CA ALA A 370 26.64 10.18 27.05
C ALA A 370 27.31 8.80 26.98
N ASP A 371 27.11 7.97 28.01
CA ASP A 371 27.68 6.61 28.08
C ASP A 371 27.05 5.68 27.02
N ARG A 372 25.77 5.90 26.66
CA ARG A 372 25.06 5.17 25.61
C ARG A 372 25.33 5.67 24.19
N MET A 373 25.65 6.96 24.01
CA MET A 373 26.11 7.48 22.71
C MET A 373 27.56 7.06 22.44
N GLY A 374 28.45 7.15 23.44
CA GLY A 374 29.87 6.79 23.30
C GLY A 374 30.15 5.29 23.17
N SER A 375 29.31 4.42 23.72
CA SER A 375 29.43 2.96 23.57
C SER A 375 28.93 2.41 22.23
N ARG A 376 28.28 3.24 21.39
CA ARG A 376 27.69 2.83 20.10
C ARG A 376 28.51 3.25 18.87
N ASP A 377 29.51 4.13 19.01
CA ASP A 377 30.46 4.49 17.94
C ASP A 377 31.60 3.46 17.73
N MET A 378 31.58 2.34 18.46
CA MET A 378 32.58 1.25 18.35
C MET A 378 32.02 -0.12 17.92
N ARG A 379 30.85 -0.20 17.26
CA ARG A 379 30.34 -1.48 16.72
C ARG A 379 29.71 -1.38 15.35
#